data_AF-A0A926YLD7-F1
#
_entry.id   AF-A0A926YLD7-F1
#
_cell.length_a   1.000
_cell.length_b   1.000
_cell.length_c   1.000
_cell.angle_alpha   90.00
_cell.angle_beta   90.00
_cell.angle_gamma   90.00
#
_symmetry.space_group_name_H-M   'P 1'
#
loop_
_entity.id
_entity.type
_entity.pdbx_description
1 polymer ?
#
loop_
_entity_poly.entity_id
_entity_poly.type
_entity_poly.pdbx_seq_one_letter_code
_entity_poly.pdbx_strand_id
1 'polypeptide(L)'
;MKYKIGTFLGLVLSTSLTVTAAYCQNPPSSIPSSTSSSGFNEGDVIDYRNDGTGKVIPIKRKGGVLKGLDTPYIGDQEFWLALGITVAAGILGGFVAELINLNGNIERPHKPSDDEWAARAADTSGRDANYKNVIDLGIFARLSIGGLAAPAAMVFLKPVSVFALFGTSVVAGSAGAAIFIALQERIKTVIAEQQKAVAVAVAEKEKEHAQEPARQEKLKQSAQLLLIKLNEAATKLEKIEEELRRQSETKSENCNILMFQNEAGLNPNDFKEVWSLLNEVKGVDTQIGDKITKPFKVLEQTINSLSTSTEGEVTITIGKGKKLDLEVLNQVKKHLNEAKGEVNAIAEDELISLTAKTPTKPTFQPASS
;
A
#
# COMPACT_ATOMS: atom_id res chain seq x y z
N MET A 1 -11.12 -15.22 -0.39
CA MET A 1 -11.29 -15.37 -1.85
C MET A 1 -11.06 -16.83 -2.22
N LYS A 2 -12.12 -17.60 -2.52
CA LYS A 2 -12.02 -18.96 -3.06
C LYS A 2 -12.08 -18.87 -4.59
N TYR A 3 -10.95 -18.70 -5.26
CA TYR A 3 -10.92 -18.79 -6.72
C TYR A 3 -11.09 -20.25 -7.13
N LYS A 4 -12.14 -20.53 -7.92
CA LYS A 4 -12.42 -21.84 -8.50
C LYS A 4 -11.35 -22.15 -9.55
N ILE A 5 -10.31 -22.88 -9.16
CA ILE A 5 -9.29 -23.46 -10.06
C ILE A 5 -9.92 -24.25 -11.23
N GLY A 6 -11.13 -24.81 -11.02
CA GLY A 6 -11.89 -25.48 -12.06
C GLY A 6 -12.26 -24.58 -13.26
N THR A 7 -12.40 -23.26 -13.07
CA THR A 7 -12.74 -22.34 -14.18
C THR A 7 -11.54 -22.11 -15.10
N PHE A 8 -10.32 -22.09 -14.56
CA PHE A 8 -9.10 -21.92 -15.36
C PHE A 8 -8.77 -23.19 -16.15
N LEU A 9 -8.87 -24.37 -15.52
CA LEU A 9 -8.67 -25.65 -16.22
C LEU A 9 -9.72 -25.85 -17.34
N GLY A 10 -10.98 -25.46 -17.08
CA GLY A 10 -12.04 -25.50 -18.09
C GLY A 10 -11.78 -24.58 -19.28
N LEU A 11 -11.19 -23.39 -19.06
CA LEU A 11 -10.85 -22.45 -20.13
C LEU A 11 -9.68 -22.96 -21.00
N VAL A 12 -8.67 -23.58 -20.39
CA VAL A 12 -7.50 -24.14 -21.11
C VAL A 12 -7.89 -25.37 -21.94
N LEU A 13 -8.77 -26.23 -21.41
CA LEU A 13 -9.30 -27.39 -22.15
C LEU A 13 -10.25 -26.95 -23.29
N SER A 14 -11.08 -25.93 -23.05
CA SER A 14 -11.97 -25.35 -24.06
C SER A 14 -11.22 -24.74 -25.24
N THR A 15 -10.16 -23.96 -24.97
CA THR A 15 -9.37 -23.30 -26.02
C THR A 15 -8.57 -24.29 -26.86
N SER A 16 -8.01 -25.34 -26.25
CA SER A 16 -7.34 -26.42 -26.98
C SER A 16 -8.29 -27.20 -27.89
N LEU A 17 -9.53 -27.49 -27.45
CA LEU A 17 -10.54 -28.13 -28.31
C LEU A 17 -10.98 -27.21 -29.47
N THR A 18 -11.12 -25.91 -29.21
CA THR A 18 -11.61 -24.95 -30.21
C THR A 18 -10.59 -24.71 -31.32
N VAL A 19 -9.29 -24.63 -30.97
CA VAL A 19 -8.20 -24.49 -31.95
C VAL A 19 -8.08 -25.75 -32.83
N THR A 20 -8.27 -26.93 -32.25
CA THR A 20 -8.27 -28.20 -32.98
C THR A 20 -9.48 -28.31 -33.92
N ALA A 21 -10.66 -27.88 -33.48
CA ALA A 21 -11.88 -27.90 -34.30
C ALA A 21 -11.85 -26.90 -35.48
N ALA A 22 -11.26 -25.70 -35.28
CA ALA A 22 -11.13 -24.69 -36.33
C ALA A 22 -10.17 -25.13 -37.47
N TYR A 23 -9.16 -25.93 -37.15
CA TYR A 23 -8.20 -26.43 -38.14
C TYR A 23 -8.81 -27.52 -39.05
N CYS A 24 -9.76 -28.31 -38.54
CA CYS A 24 -10.49 -29.30 -39.35
C CYS A 24 -11.46 -28.68 -40.36
N GLN A 25 -11.86 -27.42 -40.20
CA GLN A 25 -12.84 -26.77 -41.07
C GLN A 25 -12.24 -26.02 -42.25
N ASN A 26 -10.93 -25.71 -42.24
CA ASN A 26 -10.26 -24.99 -43.33
C ASN A 26 -8.86 -25.58 -43.62
N PRO A 27 -8.76 -26.73 -44.28
CA PRO A 27 -7.48 -27.20 -44.78
C PRO A 27 -6.95 -26.24 -45.87
N PRO A 28 -5.66 -25.86 -45.85
CA PRO A 28 -5.09 -25.00 -46.88
C PRO A 28 -5.19 -25.65 -48.27
N SER A 29 -5.74 -24.92 -49.22
CA SER A 29 -5.95 -25.34 -50.60
C SER A 29 -4.64 -25.44 -51.39
N SER A 30 -4.46 -26.62 -52.00
CA SER A 30 -3.67 -26.94 -53.20
C SER A 30 -2.16 -26.61 -53.23
N ILE A 31 -1.34 -27.67 -53.28
CA ILE A 31 0.00 -27.68 -53.86
C ILE A 31 -0.13 -28.08 -55.34
N PRO A 32 0.55 -27.41 -56.30
CA PRO A 32 0.47 -27.77 -57.70
C PRO A 32 1.19 -29.10 -57.98
N SER A 33 0.48 -30.02 -58.62
CA SER A 33 0.97 -31.30 -59.09
C SER A 33 1.69 -31.16 -60.43
N SER A 34 3.00 -31.41 -60.48
CA SER A 34 3.66 -31.85 -61.71
C SER A 34 5.01 -32.54 -61.43
N THR A 35 5.03 -33.87 -61.57
CA THR A 35 5.96 -34.62 -62.46
C THR A 35 5.68 -36.11 -62.29
N SER A 36 5.22 -36.73 -63.37
CA SER A 36 4.98 -38.16 -63.47
C SER A 36 6.30 -38.93 -63.43
N SER A 37 6.60 -39.58 -62.30
CA SER A 37 7.58 -40.67 -62.26
C SER A 37 6.87 -41.95 -61.83
N SER A 38 6.58 -42.80 -62.81
CA SER A 38 6.00 -44.12 -62.59
C SER A 38 7.06 -45.04 -61.98
N GLY A 39 7.03 -45.23 -60.66
CA GLY A 39 7.88 -46.21 -59.95
C GLY A 39 8.21 -45.92 -58.49
N PHE A 40 7.83 -44.76 -57.95
CA PHE A 40 8.09 -44.42 -56.54
C PHE A 40 6.79 -44.48 -55.75
N ASN A 41 6.78 -45.30 -54.69
CA ASN A 41 5.67 -45.30 -53.74
C ASN A 41 5.84 -44.12 -52.80
N GLU A 42 4.73 -43.51 -52.43
CA GLU A 42 4.68 -42.47 -51.40
C GLU A 42 5.27 -43.02 -50.09
N GLY A 43 6.42 -42.47 -49.67
CA GLY A 43 7.17 -42.88 -48.47
C GLY A 43 8.56 -43.49 -48.70
N ASP A 44 9.01 -43.66 -49.95
CA ASP A 44 10.39 -44.07 -50.24
C ASP A 44 11.37 -42.88 -50.03
N VAL A 45 12.35 -43.03 -49.14
CA VAL A 45 13.48 -42.08 -49.01
C VAL A 45 14.58 -42.50 -49.98
N ILE A 46 14.97 -41.60 -50.88
CA ILE A 46 16.03 -41.84 -51.87
C ILE A 46 17.34 -41.28 -51.33
N ASP A 47 18.21 -42.18 -50.86
CA ASP A 47 19.62 -41.85 -50.59
C ASP A 47 20.43 -42.05 -51.87
N TYR A 48 21.36 -41.14 -52.13
CA TYR A 48 22.29 -41.26 -53.25
C TYR A 48 23.64 -41.71 -52.73
N ARG A 49 24.06 -42.94 -53.08
CA ARG A 49 25.39 -43.46 -52.76
C ARG A 49 26.21 -43.54 -54.04
N ASN A 50 27.41 -42.98 -54.01
CA ASN A 50 28.38 -43.15 -55.07
C ASN A 50 29.00 -44.54 -54.93
N ASP A 51 28.88 -45.37 -55.97
CA ASP A 51 29.35 -46.76 -55.95
C ASP A 51 30.87 -46.90 -56.19
N GLY A 52 31.58 -45.78 -56.30
CA GLY A 52 33.02 -45.74 -56.60
C GLY A 52 33.34 -45.83 -58.09
N THR A 53 32.34 -45.99 -58.97
CA THR A 53 32.50 -45.94 -60.43
C THR A 53 32.09 -44.57 -61.02
N GLY A 54 31.73 -43.61 -60.16
CA GLY A 54 31.21 -42.31 -60.59
C GLY A 54 29.72 -42.34 -60.93
N LYS A 55 29.05 -43.50 -60.80
CA LYS A 55 27.62 -43.65 -61.02
C LYS A 55 26.88 -43.51 -59.69
N VAL A 56 25.96 -42.55 -59.62
CA VAL A 56 25.13 -42.35 -58.43
C VAL A 56 23.96 -43.33 -58.49
N ILE A 57 23.92 -44.30 -57.58
CA ILE A 57 22.83 -45.28 -57.51
C ILE A 57 21.84 -44.82 -56.43
N PRO A 58 20.54 -44.66 -56.76
CA PRO A 58 19.51 -44.41 -55.77
C PRO A 58 19.30 -45.67 -54.92
N ILE A 59 19.60 -45.58 -53.63
CA ILE A 59 19.29 -46.64 -52.66
C ILE A 59 17.90 -46.33 -52.10
N LYS A 60 16.91 -47.17 -52.44
CA LYS A 60 15.62 -47.16 -51.76
C LYS A 60 15.81 -47.69 -50.34
N ARG A 61 15.73 -46.82 -49.34
CA ARG A 61 15.42 -47.27 -47.99
C ARG A 61 13.91 -47.19 -47.82
N LYS A 62 13.29 -48.28 -47.35
CA LYS A 62 11.96 -48.21 -46.74
C LYS A 62 12.10 -47.36 -45.48
N GLY A 63 11.99 -46.04 -45.64
CA GLY A 63 11.71 -45.17 -44.52
C GLY A 63 10.36 -45.63 -43.99
N GLY A 64 10.31 -46.12 -42.75
CA GLY A 64 9.05 -46.27 -42.05
C GLY A 64 8.50 -44.87 -41.80
N VAL A 65 7.96 -44.23 -42.83
CA VAL A 65 7.12 -43.04 -42.66
C VAL A 65 5.98 -43.51 -41.79
N LEU A 66 5.78 -42.81 -40.67
CA LEU A 66 4.65 -43.05 -39.79
C LEU A 66 3.36 -42.76 -40.56
N LYS A 67 2.86 -43.77 -41.26
CA LYS A 67 1.45 -43.81 -41.67
C LYS A 67 0.65 -43.60 -40.38
N GLY A 68 -0.17 -42.55 -40.34
CA GLY A 68 -0.87 -42.12 -39.13
C GLY A 68 -0.59 -40.68 -38.69
N LEU A 69 0.50 -40.03 -39.12
CA LEU A 69 0.72 -38.61 -38.80
C LEU A 69 0.06 -37.64 -39.80
N ASP A 70 -0.20 -38.10 -41.03
CA ASP A 70 -0.85 -37.33 -42.08
C ASP A 70 -2.38 -37.55 -42.14
N THR A 71 -2.93 -38.44 -41.31
CA THR A 71 -4.36 -38.74 -41.26
C THR A 71 -5.04 -37.99 -40.13
N PRO A 72 -5.80 -36.90 -40.39
CA PRO A 72 -6.51 -36.15 -39.36
C PRO A 72 -7.78 -36.87 -38.85
N TYR A 73 -7.85 -38.20 -38.95
CA TYR A 73 -9.05 -38.95 -38.60
C TYR A 73 -8.99 -39.41 -37.15
N ILE A 74 -9.78 -38.77 -36.30
CA ILE A 74 -9.92 -39.08 -34.85
C ILE A 74 -10.33 -40.55 -34.61
N GLY A 75 -10.84 -41.25 -35.63
CA GLY A 75 -11.20 -42.68 -35.54
C GLY A 75 -10.04 -43.66 -35.72
N ASP A 76 -8.84 -43.21 -36.11
CA ASP A 76 -7.70 -44.10 -36.37
C ASP A 76 -6.99 -44.52 -35.08
N GLN A 77 -6.75 -45.83 -34.89
CA GLN A 77 -6.03 -46.36 -33.74
C GLN A 77 -4.57 -45.89 -33.71
N GLU A 78 -3.96 -45.70 -34.89
CA GLU A 78 -2.58 -45.23 -35.03
C GLU A 78 -2.44 -43.79 -34.52
N PHE A 79 -3.45 -42.94 -34.75
CA PHE A 79 -3.50 -41.57 -34.23
C PHE A 79 -3.51 -41.55 -32.69
N TRP A 80 -4.39 -42.34 -32.05
CA TRP A 80 -4.47 -42.38 -30.59
C TRP A 80 -3.20 -42.95 -29.95
N LEU A 81 -2.56 -43.93 -30.60
CA LEU A 81 -1.29 -44.47 -30.14
C LEU A 81 -0.18 -43.41 -30.24
N ALA A 82 -0.06 -42.70 -31.38
CA ALA A 82 0.91 -41.63 -31.56
C ALA A 82 0.69 -40.48 -30.57
N LEU A 83 -0.57 -40.10 -30.34
CA LEU A 83 -0.94 -39.10 -29.34
C LEU A 83 -0.57 -39.55 -27.93
N GLY A 84 -0.85 -40.81 -27.57
CA GLY A 84 -0.47 -41.38 -26.27
C GLY A 84 1.04 -41.37 -26.04
N ILE A 85 1.83 -41.78 -27.03
CA ILE A 85 3.31 -41.73 -26.98
C ILE A 85 3.80 -40.30 -26.82
N THR A 86 3.20 -39.36 -27.56
CA THR A 86 3.55 -37.94 -27.50
C THR A 86 3.29 -37.34 -26.13
N VAL A 87 2.10 -37.60 -25.55
CA VAL A 87 1.77 -37.14 -24.20
C VAL A 87 2.72 -37.75 -23.17
N ALA A 88 2.98 -39.06 -23.25
CA ALA A 88 3.93 -39.74 -22.34
C ALA A 88 5.36 -39.17 -22.45
N ALA A 89 5.83 -38.91 -23.67
CA ALA A 89 7.13 -38.30 -23.92
C ALA A 89 7.16 -36.81 -23.46
N GLY A 90 6.07 -36.08 -23.62
CA GLY A 90 5.92 -34.72 -23.10
C GLY A 90 5.91 -34.67 -21.57
N ILE A 91 5.26 -35.62 -20.90
CA ILE A 91 5.31 -35.80 -19.45
C ILE A 91 6.76 -36.05 -19.01
N LEU A 92 7.49 -36.92 -19.71
CA LEU A 92 8.90 -37.15 -19.46
C LEU A 92 9.74 -35.88 -19.64
N GLY A 93 9.45 -35.08 -20.68
CA GLY A 93 10.05 -33.76 -20.87
C GLY A 93 9.78 -32.80 -19.71
N GLY A 94 8.54 -32.76 -19.22
CA GLY A 94 8.17 -31.98 -18.03
C GLY A 94 8.92 -32.46 -16.77
N PHE A 95 9.12 -33.77 -16.62
CA PHE A 95 9.93 -34.34 -15.55
C PHE A 95 11.41 -33.94 -15.67
N VAL A 96 11.98 -33.93 -16.87
CA VAL A 96 13.37 -33.48 -17.10
C VAL A 96 13.54 -32.01 -16.70
N ALA A 97 12.59 -31.14 -17.05
CA ALA A 97 12.62 -29.74 -16.63
C ALA A 97 12.60 -29.60 -15.10
N GLU A 98 11.84 -30.45 -14.41
CA GLU A 98 11.83 -30.50 -12.94
C GLU A 98 13.18 -30.95 -12.38
N LEU A 99 13.79 -31.99 -12.94
CA LEU A 99 15.11 -32.45 -12.52
C LEU A 99 16.19 -31.36 -12.66
N ILE A 100 16.13 -30.59 -13.75
CA ILE A 100 17.05 -29.47 -13.98
C ILE A 100 16.78 -28.37 -12.94
N ASN A 101 15.52 -27.99 -12.74
CA ASN A 101 15.16 -26.90 -11.84
C ASN A 101 15.51 -27.19 -10.38
N LEU A 102 15.40 -28.46 -9.97
CA LEU A 102 15.76 -28.90 -8.62
C LEU A 102 17.25 -29.25 -8.48
N ASN A 103 18.10 -29.01 -9.49
CA ASN A 103 19.51 -29.44 -9.51
C ASN A 103 19.69 -30.94 -9.18
N GLY A 104 18.75 -31.78 -9.61
CA GLY A 104 18.73 -33.22 -9.30
C GLY A 104 18.33 -33.57 -7.87
N ASN A 105 18.07 -32.59 -7.01
CA ASN A 105 17.54 -32.81 -5.67
C ASN A 105 16.02 -32.96 -5.74
N ILE A 106 15.57 -34.13 -6.21
CA ILE A 106 14.16 -34.48 -6.16
C ILE A 106 13.75 -34.45 -4.69
N GLU A 107 13.05 -33.40 -4.27
CA GLU A 107 12.27 -33.43 -3.05
C GLU A 107 11.25 -34.55 -3.25
N ARG A 108 11.62 -35.77 -2.85
CA ARG A 108 10.66 -36.85 -2.72
C ARG A 108 9.54 -36.30 -1.86
N PRO A 109 8.28 -36.76 -2.04
CA PRO A 109 7.22 -36.48 -1.10
C PRO A 109 7.69 -36.95 0.28
N HIS A 110 8.29 -36.05 1.05
CA HIS A 110 8.88 -36.30 2.35
C HIS A 110 7.99 -35.58 3.32
N LYS A 111 7.69 -36.27 4.41
CA LYS A 111 7.00 -35.65 5.51
C LYS A 111 7.99 -34.63 6.10
N PRO A 112 7.70 -33.31 6.10
CA PRO A 112 8.58 -32.34 6.74
C PRO A 112 8.79 -32.74 8.20
N SER A 113 9.97 -32.46 8.73
CA SER A 113 10.28 -32.78 10.13
C SER A 113 9.47 -31.88 11.07
N ASP A 114 9.27 -32.32 12.32
CA ASP A 114 8.51 -31.56 13.31
C ASP A 114 9.16 -30.19 13.61
N ASP A 115 10.47 -30.06 13.42
CA ASP A 115 11.23 -28.81 13.62
C ASP A 115 11.08 -27.81 12.45
N GLU A 116 11.10 -28.29 11.21
CA GLU A 116 10.77 -27.48 10.03
C GLU A 116 9.32 -26.97 10.07
N TRP A 117 8.45 -27.76 10.71
CA TRP A 117 7.07 -27.38 10.97
C TRP A 117 6.96 -26.28 12.03
N ALA A 118 7.70 -26.36 13.13
CA ALA A 118 7.71 -25.30 14.15
C ALA A 118 8.17 -23.95 13.56
N ALA A 119 9.13 -23.97 12.63
CA ALA A 119 9.57 -22.77 11.91
C ALA A 119 8.51 -22.23 10.92
N ARG A 120 7.80 -23.10 10.18
CA ARG A 120 6.77 -22.67 9.21
C ARG A 120 5.44 -22.29 9.86
N ALA A 121 5.05 -22.93 10.96
CA ALA A 121 3.85 -22.62 11.73
C ALA A 121 3.94 -21.23 12.41
N ALA A 122 5.15 -20.77 12.71
CA ALA A 122 5.39 -19.41 13.17
C ALA A 122 5.17 -18.35 12.07
N ASP A 123 5.35 -18.72 10.79
CA ASP A 123 5.29 -17.80 9.64
C ASP A 123 3.92 -17.83 8.92
N THR A 124 3.24 -18.98 8.92
CA THR A 124 1.90 -19.13 8.32
C THR A 124 0.82 -19.08 9.39
N SER A 125 0.10 -17.95 9.44
CA SER A 125 -1.11 -17.65 10.22
C SER A 125 -2.22 -18.74 10.24
N GLY A 126 -1.94 -19.89 10.85
CA GLY A 126 -2.89 -20.89 11.37
C GLY A 126 -3.90 -21.51 10.41
N ARG A 127 -3.68 -21.48 9.08
CA ARG A 127 -4.79 -21.68 8.12
C ARG A 127 -4.97 -23.06 7.48
N ASP A 128 -4.04 -24.01 7.61
CA ASP A 128 -4.15 -25.29 6.90
C ASP A 128 -4.33 -26.49 7.83
N ALA A 129 -5.60 -26.87 8.06
CA ALA A 129 -6.04 -27.84 9.05
C ALA A 129 -5.99 -29.33 8.63
N ASN A 130 -5.32 -29.72 7.55
CA ASN A 130 -5.15 -31.15 7.22
C ASN A 130 -3.91 -31.41 6.37
N TYR A 131 -2.75 -31.45 7.04
CA TYR A 131 -1.43 -31.55 6.42
C TYR A 131 -1.00 -32.98 6.05
N LYS A 132 -1.70 -34.02 6.53
CA LYS A 132 -1.38 -35.44 6.26
C LYS A 132 -1.44 -35.82 4.77
N ASN A 133 -2.07 -34.97 3.94
CA ASN A 133 -2.35 -35.22 2.52
C ASN A 133 -1.85 -34.09 1.59
N VAL A 134 -0.90 -33.25 2.01
CA VAL A 134 -0.35 -32.20 1.12
C VAL A 134 0.63 -32.87 0.15
N ILE A 135 0.05 -33.43 -0.90
CA ILE A 135 0.79 -33.88 -2.07
C ILE A 135 1.29 -32.62 -2.78
N ASP A 136 2.56 -32.60 -3.18
CA ASP A 136 3.07 -31.53 -4.03
C ASP A 136 2.32 -31.58 -5.37
N LEU A 137 1.26 -30.78 -5.50
CA LEU A 137 0.53 -30.63 -6.76
C LEU A 137 1.38 -29.96 -7.84
N GLY A 138 2.51 -29.33 -7.46
CA GLY A 138 3.43 -28.65 -8.37
C GLY A 138 4.06 -29.60 -9.38
N ILE A 139 4.58 -30.75 -8.93
CA ILE A 139 5.15 -31.75 -9.84
C ILE A 139 4.09 -32.27 -10.82
N PHE A 140 2.88 -32.58 -10.34
CA PHE A 140 1.79 -33.05 -11.21
C PHE A 140 1.34 -31.99 -12.21
N ALA A 141 1.30 -30.71 -11.82
CA ALA A 141 1.00 -29.62 -12.73
C ALA A 141 2.05 -29.51 -13.84
N ARG A 142 3.34 -29.58 -13.51
CA ARG A 142 4.44 -29.48 -14.49
C ARG A 142 4.48 -30.68 -15.44
N LEU A 143 4.27 -31.88 -14.91
CA LEU A 143 4.12 -33.10 -15.73
C LEU A 143 2.93 -32.98 -16.69
N SER A 144 1.78 -32.49 -16.21
CA SER A 144 0.58 -32.29 -17.04
C SER A 144 0.81 -31.24 -18.12
N ILE A 145 1.48 -30.13 -17.80
CA ILE A 145 1.83 -29.08 -18.76
C ILE A 145 2.79 -29.62 -19.82
N GLY A 146 3.81 -30.39 -19.42
CA GLY A 146 4.71 -31.05 -20.37
C GLY A 146 3.96 -32.01 -21.30
N GLY A 147 3.04 -32.80 -20.75
CA GLY A 147 2.17 -33.70 -21.52
C GLY A 147 1.25 -32.99 -22.51
N LEU A 148 0.74 -31.80 -22.17
CA LEU A 148 -0.13 -31.00 -23.05
C LEU A 148 0.67 -30.20 -24.09
N ALA A 149 1.89 -29.78 -23.77
CA ALA A 149 2.74 -29.01 -24.68
C ALA A 149 3.21 -29.84 -25.89
N ALA A 150 3.47 -31.13 -25.70
CA ALA A 150 3.96 -32.00 -26.76
C ALA A 150 2.97 -32.19 -27.93
N PRO A 151 1.69 -32.53 -27.71
CA PRO A 151 0.68 -32.56 -28.79
C PRO A 151 0.49 -31.22 -29.48
N ALA A 152 0.52 -30.11 -28.73
CA ALA A 152 0.42 -28.78 -29.31
C ALA A 152 1.59 -28.49 -30.26
N ALA A 153 2.81 -28.89 -29.89
CA ALA A 153 3.99 -28.73 -30.74
C ALA A 153 3.95 -29.63 -31.99
N MET A 154 3.34 -30.81 -31.92
CA MET A 154 3.21 -31.70 -33.09
C MET A 154 2.44 -31.08 -34.25
N VAL A 155 1.43 -30.25 -33.95
CA VAL A 155 0.64 -29.53 -34.96
C VAL A 155 1.53 -28.68 -35.87
N PHE A 156 2.61 -28.12 -35.31
CA PHE A 156 3.53 -27.24 -36.02
C PHE A 156 4.77 -27.96 -36.56
N LEU A 157 5.35 -28.88 -35.79
CA LEU A 157 6.66 -29.48 -36.10
C LEU A 157 6.59 -30.69 -37.03
N LYS A 158 5.43 -31.34 -37.17
CA LYS A 158 5.18 -32.47 -38.10
C LYS A 158 6.36 -33.48 -38.18
N PRO A 159 6.70 -34.17 -37.09
CA PRO A 159 7.86 -35.05 -37.04
C PRO A 159 7.74 -36.23 -38.02
N VAL A 160 8.73 -36.38 -38.91
CA VAL A 160 8.72 -37.40 -39.99
C VAL A 160 9.14 -38.81 -39.56
N SER A 161 9.56 -39.01 -38.30
CA SER A 161 9.99 -40.30 -37.77
C SER A 161 9.62 -40.48 -36.29
N VAL A 162 9.57 -41.71 -35.79
CA VAL A 162 9.29 -42.01 -34.37
C VAL A 162 10.32 -41.37 -33.44
N PHE A 163 11.60 -41.37 -33.83
CA PHE A 163 12.65 -40.73 -33.06
C PHE A 163 12.51 -39.21 -33.05
N ALA A 164 12.14 -38.62 -34.19
CA ALA A 164 11.82 -37.19 -34.25
C ALA A 164 10.60 -36.87 -33.38
N LEU A 165 9.55 -37.68 -33.45
CA LEU A 165 8.33 -37.54 -32.65
C LEU A 165 8.66 -37.53 -31.16
N PHE A 166 9.41 -38.54 -30.71
CA PHE A 166 9.80 -38.66 -29.31
C PHE A 166 10.69 -37.48 -28.89
N GLY A 167 11.73 -37.16 -29.66
CA GLY A 167 12.65 -36.06 -29.38
C GLY A 167 11.97 -34.70 -29.32
N THR A 168 11.12 -34.38 -30.30
CA THR A 168 10.36 -33.12 -30.30
C THR A 168 9.36 -33.04 -29.15
N SER A 169 8.75 -34.17 -28.77
CA SER A 169 7.80 -34.23 -27.65
C SER A 169 8.47 -33.98 -26.31
N VAL A 170 9.64 -34.60 -26.07
CA VAL A 170 10.43 -34.36 -24.86
C VAL A 170 10.88 -32.89 -24.79
N VAL A 171 11.43 -32.35 -25.88
CA VAL A 171 11.88 -30.95 -25.92
C VAL A 171 10.71 -29.98 -25.69
N ALA A 172 9.57 -30.20 -26.35
CA ALA A 172 8.38 -29.39 -26.17
C ALA A 172 7.83 -29.48 -24.74
N GLY A 173 7.82 -30.68 -24.16
CA GLY A 173 7.41 -30.91 -22.78
C GLY A 173 8.31 -30.19 -21.78
N SER A 174 9.63 -30.26 -21.96
CA SER A 174 10.60 -29.55 -21.12
C SER A 174 10.46 -28.03 -21.24
N ALA A 175 10.31 -27.51 -22.45
CA ALA A 175 10.14 -26.07 -22.70
C ALA A 175 8.83 -25.56 -22.07
N GLY A 176 7.73 -26.29 -22.22
CA GLY A 176 6.44 -25.93 -21.63
C GLY A 176 6.49 -25.86 -20.10
N ALA A 177 7.13 -26.85 -19.46
CA ALA A 177 7.31 -26.85 -18.01
C ALA A 177 8.22 -25.69 -17.54
N ALA A 178 9.31 -25.40 -18.25
CA ALA A 178 10.21 -24.30 -17.92
C ALA A 178 9.53 -22.92 -18.00
N ILE A 179 8.71 -22.69 -19.04
CA ILE A 179 7.92 -21.45 -19.17
C ILE A 179 6.96 -21.30 -17.98
N PHE A 180 6.31 -22.40 -17.57
CA PHE A 180 5.41 -22.37 -16.43
C PHE A 180 6.12 -22.05 -15.12
N ILE A 181 7.31 -22.62 -14.88
CA ILE A 181 8.14 -22.31 -13.71
C ILE A 181 8.48 -20.81 -13.70
N ALA A 182 8.95 -20.27 -14.83
CA ALA A 182 9.27 -18.84 -14.94
C ALA A 182 8.07 -17.92 -14.65
N LEU A 183 6.86 -18.33 -15.05
CA LEU A 183 5.62 -17.61 -14.71
C LEU A 183 5.27 -17.71 -13.22
N GLN A 184 5.42 -18.89 -12.61
CA GLN A 184 5.19 -19.07 -11.17
C GLN A 184 6.13 -18.19 -10.34
N GLU A 185 7.41 -18.12 -10.71
CA GLU A 185 8.39 -17.28 -10.03
C GLU A 185 8.01 -15.80 -10.09
N ARG A 186 7.67 -15.30 -11.29
CA ARG A 186 7.22 -13.91 -11.45
C ARG A 186 6.00 -13.58 -10.58
N ILE A 187 5.00 -14.47 -10.55
CA ILE A 187 3.79 -14.27 -9.73
C ILE A 187 4.15 -14.26 -8.25
N LYS A 188 5.02 -15.16 -7.79
CA LYS A 188 5.49 -15.19 -6.38
C LYS A 188 6.21 -13.90 -6.01
N THR A 189 7.09 -13.38 -6.87
CA THR A 189 7.80 -12.12 -6.62
C THR A 189 6.83 -10.95 -6.49
N VAL A 190 5.85 -10.83 -7.39
CA VAL A 190 4.83 -9.76 -7.34
C VAL A 190 4.00 -9.85 -6.05
N ILE A 191 3.59 -11.05 -5.63
CA ILE A 191 2.85 -11.23 -4.38
C ILE A 191 3.71 -10.84 -3.17
N ALA A 192 4.99 -11.23 -3.15
CA ALA A 192 5.91 -10.89 -2.07
C ALA A 192 6.15 -9.37 -1.98
N GLU A 193 6.31 -8.69 -3.11
CA GLU A 193 6.44 -7.24 -3.16
C GLU A 193 5.17 -6.53 -2.67
N GLN A 194 3.98 -7.02 -3.07
CA GLN A 194 2.71 -6.47 -2.61
C GLN A 194 2.52 -6.64 -1.09
N GLN A 195 2.88 -7.81 -0.55
CA GLN A 195 2.81 -8.06 0.90
C GLN A 195 3.78 -7.16 1.67
N LYS A 196 5.01 -6.96 1.18
CA LYS A 196 5.96 -6.01 1.79
C LYS A 196 5.42 -4.58 1.79
N ALA A 197 4.87 -4.12 0.67
CA ALA A 197 4.29 -2.79 0.57
C ALA A 197 3.13 -2.58 1.56
N VAL A 198 2.26 -3.58 1.71
CA VAL A 198 1.17 -3.55 2.69
C VAL A 198 1.71 -3.54 4.13
N ALA A 199 2.70 -4.37 4.45
CA ALA A 199 3.31 -4.40 5.78
C ALA A 199 3.97 -3.06 6.15
N VAL A 200 4.66 -2.42 5.20
CA VAL A 200 5.24 -1.07 5.38
C VAL A 200 4.14 -0.04 5.63
N ALA A 201 3.08 -0.05 4.81
CA ALA A 201 1.97 0.89 4.99
C ALA A 201 1.24 0.71 6.34
N VAL A 202 1.12 -0.53 6.84
CA VAL A 202 0.56 -0.79 8.17
C VAL A 202 1.50 -0.29 9.27
N ALA A 203 2.80 -0.56 9.17
CA ALA A 203 3.79 -0.09 10.14
C ALA A 203 3.92 1.45 10.18
N GLU A 204 3.76 2.14 9.04
CA GLU A 204 3.73 3.60 8.99
C GLU A 204 2.49 4.17 9.70
N LYS A 205 1.31 3.59 9.47
CA LYS A 205 0.09 3.98 10.18
C LYS A 205 0.19 3.73 11.68
N GLU A 206 0.80 2.62 12.10
CA GLU A 206 1.02 2.35 13.52
C GLU A 206 1.96 3.37 14.18
N LYS A 207 3.01 3.81 13.47
CA LYS A 207 3.90 4.89 13.96
C LYS A 207 3.18 6.22 14.08
N GLU A 208 2.32 6.56 13.12
CA GLU A 208 1.50 7.77 13.17
C GLU A 208 0.54 7.73 14.36
N HIS A 209 -0.15 6.60 14.56
CA HIS A 209 -1.02 6.38 15.72
C HIS A 209 -0.28 6.40 17.07
N ALA A 210 0.98 5.97 17.12
CA ALA A 210 1.80 6.00 18.33
C ALA A 210 2.34 7.42 18.67
N GLN A 211 2.52 8.29 17.68
CA GLN A 211 2.98 9.67 17.89
C GLN A 211 1.85 10.64 18.21
N GLU A 212 0.63 10.32 17.80
CA GLU A 212 -0.58 11.09 18.06
C GLU A 212 -0.84 11.42 19.55
N PRO A 213 -0.72 10.48 20.52
CA PRO A 213 -0.92 10.81 21.94
C PRO A 213 0.11 11.79 22.48
N ALA A 214 1.37 11.69 22.06
CA ALA A 214 2.44 12.60 22.50
C ALA A 214 2.27 14.02 21.95
N ARG A 215 1.75 14.15 20.72
CA ARG A 215 1.42 15.46 20.12
C ARG A 215 0.25 16.12 20.86
N GLN A 216 -0.77 15.33 21.18
CA GLN A 216 -1.95 15.82 21.91
C GLN A 216 -1.63 16.23 23.35
N GLU A 217 -0.75 15.51 24.04
CA GLU A 217 -0.30 15.90 25.39
C GLU A 217 0.42 17.25 25.37
N LYS A 218 1.29 17.47 24.37
CA LYS A 218 1.96 18.77 24.18
C LYS A 218 0.97 19.91 23.92
N LEU A 219 -0.06 19.67 23.11
CA LEU A 219 -1.10 20.66 22.83
C LEU A 219 -1.88 21.02 24.10
N LYS A 220 -2.29 20.03 24.91
CA LYS A 220 -2.94 20.26 26.20
C LYS A 220 -2.07 21.06 27.16
N GLN A 221 -0.79 20.72 27.28
CA GLN A 221 0.16 21.47 28.10
C GLN A 221 0.30 22.92 27.63
N SER A 222 0.33 23.15 26.31
CA SER A 222 0.42 24.49 25.74
C SER A 222 -0.83 25.34 26.00
N ALA A 223 -2.03 24.74 25.87
CA ALA A 223 -3.29 25.42 26.14
C ALA A 223 -3.45 25.76 27.64
N GLN A 224 -3.06 24.82 28.53
CA GLN A 224 -3.05 25.08 29.97
C GLN A 224 -2.10 26.22 30.35
N LEU A 225 -0.89 26.24 29.77
CA LEU A 225 0.07 27.31 29.99
C LEU A 225 -0.46 28.67 29.53
N LEU A 226 -1.11 28.73 28.35
CA LEU A 226 -1.77 29.93 27.86
C LEU A 226 -2.84 30.43 28.83
N LEU A 227 -3.69 29.53 29.33
CA LEU A 227 -4.78 29.87 30.25
C LEU A 227 -4.25 30.44 31.57
N ILE A 228 -3.17 29.86 32.12
CA ILE A 228 -2.50 30.36 33.33
C ILE A 228 -2.02 31.80 33.10
N LYS A 229 -1.30 32.06 32.00
CA LYS A 229 -0.78 33.40 31.68
C LYS A 229 -1.88 34.42 31.47
N LEU A 230 -2.97 34.04 30.80
CA LEU A 230 -4.14 34.90 30.62
C LEU A 230 -4.82 35.22 31.96
N ASN A 231 -4.91 34.25 32.88
CA ASN A 231 -5.45 34.49 34.21
C ASN A 231 -4.55 35.43 35.03
N GLU A 232 -3.24 35.24 35.01
CA GLU A 232 -2.28 36.14 35.67
C GLU A 232 -2.37 37.56 35.12
N ALA A 233 -2.46 37.72 33.80
CA ALA A 233 -2.64 39.02 33.17
C ALA A 233 -3.95 39.69 33.59
N ALA A 234 -5.05 38.92 33.70
CA ALA A 234 -6.34 39.43 34.18
C ALA A 234 -6.25 39.94 35.62
N THR A 235 -5.67 39.15 36.52
CA THR A 235 -5.55 39.52 37.94
C THR A 235 -4.67 40.75 38.12
N LYS A 236 -3.58 40.88 37.35
CA LYS A 236 -2.74 42.09 37.37
C LYS A 236 -3.49 43.31 36.83
N LEU A 237 -4.26 43.15 35.76
CA LEU A 237 -5.10 44.22 35.22
C LEU A 237 -6.19 44.66 36.20
N GLU A 238 -6.80 43.72 36.94
CA GLU A 238 -7.77 44.03 38.00
C GLU A 238 -7.15 44.85 39.12
N LYS A 239 -5.92 44.52 39.55
CA LYS A 239 -5.19 45.32 40.54
C LYS A 239 -4.92 46.75 40.06
N ILE A 240 -4.54 46.92 38.79
CA ILE A 240 -4.35 48.24 38.17
C ILE A 240 -5.66 49.03 38.20
N GLU A 241 -6.79 48.40 37.86
CA GLU A 241 -8.10 49.05 37.92
C GLU A 241 -8.51 49.43 39.34
N GLU A 242 -8.31 48.53 40.32
CA GLU A 242 -8.62 48.82 41.72
C GLU A 242 -7.80 50.01 42.24
N GLU A 243 -6.52 50.10 41.88
CA GLU A 243 -5.67 51.24 42.28
C GLU A 243 -6.13 52.53 41.59
N LEU A 244 -6.46 52.48 40.30
CA LEU A 244 -7.06 53.61 39.57
C LEU A 244 -8.36 54.09 40.22
N ARG A 245 -9.25 53.17 40.60
CA ARG A 245 -10.50 53.47 41.29
C ARG A 245 -10.25 54.06 42.68
N ARG A 246 -9.32 53.50 43.44
CA ARG A 246 -8.93 53.95 44.79
C ARG A 246 -8.42 55.40 44.78
N GLN A 247 -7.68 55.77 43.75
CA GLN A 247 -7.11 57.11 43.60
C GLN A 247 -8.08 58.11 42.94
N SER A 248 -9.18 57.62 42.37
CA SER A 248 -10.25 58.47 41.83
C SER A 248 -11.28 58.83 42.91
N GLU A 249 -11.77 60.08 42.93
CA GLU A 249 -12.92 60.45 43.76
C GLU A 249 -14.20 60.25 42.93
N THR A 250 -14.93 59.16 43.20
CA THR A 250 -16.21 58.85 42.54
C THR A 250 -17.32 59.79 42.98
N LYS A 251 -17.49 60.91 42.27
CA LYS A 251 -18.71 61.74 42.29
C LYS A 251 -19.16 62.16 40.89
N SER A 252 -19.08 61.23 39.92
CA SER A 252 -19.72 61.41 38.61
C SER A 252 -20.98 60.54 38.56
N GLU A 253 -22.13 61.15 38.27
CA GLU A 253 -23.41 60.46 38.04
C GLU A 253 -23.34 59.48 36.84
N ASN A 254 -22.30 59.62 35.99
CA ASN A 254 -21.92 58.64 34.98
C ASN A 254 -20.78 57.75 35.51
N CYS A 255 -21.09 56.49 35.82
CA CYS A 255 -20.18 55.48 36.36
C CYS A 255 -19.03 55.04 35.44
N ASN A 256 -18.93 55.56 34.22
CA ASN A 256 -17.93 55.13 33.22
C ASN A 256 -16.70 56.06 33.12
N ILE A 257 -16.64 57.15 33.87
CA ILE A 257 -15.50 58.08 33.83
C ILE A 257 -14.87 58.21 35.21
N LEU A 258 -13.59 57.88 35.31
CA LEU A 258 -12.78 58.16 36.50
C LEU A 258 -12.24 59.59 36.39
N MET A 259 -12.50 60.42 37.40
CA MET A 259 -11.87 61.73 37.53
C MET A 259 -10.85 61.75 38.67
N PHE A 260 -9.67 62.29 38.40
CA PHE A 260 -8.59 62.41 39.38
C PHE A 260 -8.54 63.84 39.93
N GLN A 261 -8.97 64.04 41.19
CA GLN A 261 -8.95 65.35 41.86
C GLN A 261 -7.57 65.70 42.43
N ASN A 262 -6.75 64.68 42.66
CA ASN A 262 -5.36 64.76 43.09
C ASN A 262 -4.48 64.00 42.09
N GLU A 263 -3.18 64.20 42.16
CA GLU A 263 -2.22 63.39 41.40
C GLU A 263 -2.34 61.92 41.79
N ALA A 264 -2.51 61.07 40.78
CA ALA A 264 -2.67 59.64 40.93
C ALA A 264 -1.40 58.94 40.45
N GLY A 265 -0.70 58.25 41.35
CA GLY A 265 0.53 57.53 41.06
C GLY A 265 0.27 56.07 40.72
N LEU A 266 0.57 55.67 39.49
CA LEU A 266 0.58 54.28 39.04
C LEU A 266 2.00 53.74 38.99
N ASN A 267 2.16 52.47 39.34
CA ASN A 267 3.44 51.78 39.19
C ASN A 267 3.61 51.31 37.73
N PRO A 268 4.60 51.83 36.97
CA PRO A 268 4.86 51.42 35.59
C PRO A 268 5.25 49.95 35.48
N ASN A 269 5.75 49.33 36.55
CA ASN A 269 6.10 47.91 36.53
C ASN A 269 4.86 47.03 36.39
N ASP A 270 3.71 47.43 36.93
CA ASP A 270 2.47 46.64 36.82
C ASP A 270 2.03 46.52 35.35
N PHE A 271 2.16 47.60 34.57
CA PHE A 271 1.88 47.60 33.12
C PHE A 271 2.89 46.77 32.35
N LYS A 272 4.19 46.90 32.67
CA LYS A 272 5.25 46.09 32.03
C LYS A 272 5.06 44.60 32.28
N GLU A 273 4.63 44.23 33.48
CA GLU A 273 4.36 42.83 33.82
C GLU A 273 3.18 42.26 33.03
N VAL A 274 2.08 43.02 32.89
CA VAL A 274 0.96 42.60 32.03
C VAL A 274 1.42 42.50 30.58
N TRP A 275 2.20 43.46 30.08
CA TRP A 275 2.73 43.44 28.73
C TRP A 275 3.65 42.23 28.46
N SER A 276 4.48 41.86 29.43
CA SER A 276 5.33 40.66 29.36
C SER A 276 4.48 39.40 29.18
N LEU A 277 3.46 39.23 30.02
CA LEU A 277 2.54 38.09 29.95
C LEU A 277 1.80 38.03 28.62
N LEU A 278 1.31 39.17 28.10
CA LEU A 278 0.61 39.23 26.82
C LEU A 278 1.55 38.94 25.63
N ASN A 279 2.81 39.38 25.68
CA ASN A 279 3.80 39.03 24.65
C ASN A 279 4.18 37.56 24.68
N GLU A 280 4.25 36.95 25.86
CA GLU A 280 4.44 35.51 25.98
C GLU A 280 3.27 34.72 25.40
N VAL A 281 2.03 35.18 25.62
CA VAL A 281 0.84 34.60 24.98
C VAL A 281 0.95 34.73 23.46
N LYS A 282 1.34 35.90 22.94
CA LYS A 282 1.56 36.13 21.50
C LYS A 282 2.65 35.25 20.89
N GLY A 283 3.68 34.92 21.67
CA GLY A 283 4.74 34.01 21.25
C GLY A 283 4.28 32.56 21.08
N VAL A 284 3.22 32.16 21.77
CA VAL A 284 2.63 30.81 21.67
C VAL A 284 1.51 30.79 20.62
N ASP A 285 0.61 31.78 20.65
CA ASP A 285 -0.46 31.95 19.67
C ASP A 285 -0.56 33.42 19.23
N THR A 286 -0.15 33.68 17.98
CA THR A 286 -0.11 35.03 17.44
C THR A 286 -1.49 35.63 17.26
N GLN A 287 -2.51 34.83 16.93
CA GLN A 287 -3.87 35.33 16.71
C GLN A 287 -4.51 35.77 18.03
N ILE A 288 -4.42 34.94 19.06
CA ILE A 288 -4.92 35.26 20.39
C ILE A 288 -4.11 36.42 20.98
N GLY A 289 -2.78 36.39 20.86
CA GLY A 289 -1.92 37.46 21.34
C GLY A 289 -2.21 38.82 20.70
N ASP A 290 -2.45 38.86 19.39
CA ASP A 290 -2.77 40.11 18.68
C ASP A 290 -4.14 40.69 19.07
N LYS A 291 -5.12 39.83 19.40
CA LYS A 291 -6.44 40.27 19.87
C LYS A 291 -6.36 41.02 21.21
N ILE A 292 -5.43 40.65 22.08
CA ILE A 292 -5.34 41.23 23.43
C ILE A 292 -4.30 42.37 23.49
N THR A 293 -3.17 42.22 22.80
CA THR A 293 -2.10 43.25 22.81
C THR A 293 -2.53 44.57 22.18
N LYS A 294 -3.40 44.53 21.16
CA LYS A 294 -3.92 45.75 20.50
C LYS A 294 -4.74 46.64 21.46
N PRO A 295 -5.82 46.15 22.10
CA PRO A 295 -6.55 46.90 23.13
C PRO A 295 -5.66 47.37 24.28
N PHE A 296 -4.74 46.53 24.76
CA PHE A 296 -3.87 46.91 25.88
C PHE A 296 -2.92 48.05 25.49
N LYS A 297 -2.41 48.07 24.25
CA LYS A 297 -1.62 49.19 23.74
C LYS A 297 -2.41 50.51 23.69
N VAL A 298 -3.71 50.44 23.37
CA VAL A 298 -4.59 51.62 23.42
C VAL A 298 -4.77 52.11 24.86
N LEU A 299 -4.93 51.20 25.83
CA LEU A 299 -4.98 51.54 27.25
C LEU A 299 -3.69 52.22 27.70
N GLU A 300 -2.53 51.66 27.38
CA GLU A 300 -1.22 52.23 27.69
C GLU A 300 -1.04 53.63 27.09
N GLN A 301 -1.36 53.81 25.80
CA GLN A 301 -1.31 55.11 25.13
C GLN A 301 -2.25 56.14 25.78
N THR A 302 -3.44 55.70 26.18
CA THR A 302 -4.42 56.56 26.86
C THR A 302 -3.84 57.01 28.20
N ILE A 303 -3.31 56.11 29.01
CA ILE A 303 -2.73 56.44 30.32
C ILE A 303 -1.50 57.36 30.15
N ASN A 304 -0.62 57.07 29.19
CA ASN A 304 0.53 57.92 28.90
C ASN A 304 0.14 59.34 28.45
N SER A 305 -0.98 59.49 27.73
CA SER A 305 -1.49 60.82 27.33
C SER A 305 -2.07 61.63 28.50
N LEU A 306 -2.47 60.95 29.58
CA LEU A 306 -2.96 61.56 30.82
C LEU A 306 -1.85 61.81 31.84
N SER A 307 -0.68 61.20 31.63
CA SER A 307 0.49 61.34 32.48
C SER A 307 1.11 62.73 32.38
N THR A 308 1.54 63.26 33.52
CA THR A 308 2.35 64.49 33.62
C THR A 308 3.80 64.19 33.98
N SER A 309 4.18 62.91 34.14
CA SER A 309 5.53 62.50 34.49
C SER A 309 6.54 62.77 33.36
N THR A 310 7.70 63.31 33.73
CA THR A 310 8.87 63.44 32.84
C THR A 310 9.60 62.11 32.70
N GLU A 311 10.23 61.86 31.54
CA GLU A 311 11.03 60.64 31.29
C GLU A 311 12.03 60.37 32.43
N GLY A 312 11.92 59.20 33.06
CA GLY A 312 12.82 58.75 34.15
C GLY A 312 12.17 58.62 35.54
N GLU A 313 10.91 59.04 35.71
CA GLU A 313 10.19 58.84 36.98
C GLU A 313 9.80 57.37 37.24
N VAL A 314 9.84 56.99 38.52
CA VAL A 314 9.51 55.63 39.00
C VAL A 314 7.99 55.38 39.05
N THR A 315 7.18 56.43 38.93
CA THR A 315 5.72 56.39 38.98
C THR A 315 5.13 57.15 37.80
N ILE A 316 4.06 56.62 37.19
CA ILE A 316 3.26 57.33 36.20
C ILE A 316 2.26 58.19 36.95
N THR A 317 2.44 59.51 36.91
CA THR A 317 1.56 60.46 37.62
C THR A 317 0.47 60.94 36.68
N ILE A 318 -0.79 60.56 36.92
CA ILE A 318 -1.95 61.10 36.21
C ILE A 318 -2.25 62.48 36.77
N GLY A 319 -2.26 63.48 35.88
CA GLY A 319 -2.45 64.88 36.26
C GLY A 319 -3.83 65.17 36.86
N LYS A 320 -3.89 66.14 37.76
CA LYS A 320 -5.13 66.64 38.35
C LYS A 320 -6.13 67.12 37.27
N GLY A 321 -7.40 66.79 37.44
CA GLY A 321 -8.50 67.17 36.56
C GLY A 321 -8.60 66.34 35.27
N LYS A 322 -7.71 65.36 35.08
CA LYS A 322 -7.77 64.42 33.96
C LYS A 322 -8.91 63.41 34.14
N LYS A 323 -9.41 62.90 33.02
CA LYS A 323 -10.50 61.94 32.93
C LYS A 323 -10.01 60.69 32.22
N LEU A 324 -10.28 59.52 32.81
CA LEU A 324 -10.04 58.23 32.16
C LEU A 324 -11.39 57.56 31.91
N ASP A 325 -11.63 57.19 30.66
CA ASP A 325 -12.82 56.43 30.27
C ASP A 325 -12.59 54.95 30.62
N LEU A 326 -13.45 54.41 31.49
CA LEU A 326 -13.44 52.99 31.87
C LEU A 326 -13.75 52.07 30.69
N GLU A 327 -14.35 52.59 29.61
CA GLU A 327 -14.63 51.81 28.40
C GLU A 327 -13.35 51.21 27.80
N VAL A 328 -12.23 51.93 27.85
CA VAL A 328 -10.93 51.42 27.34
C VAL A 328 -10.48 50.21 28.16
N LEU A 329 -10.64 50.26 29.48
CA LEU A 329 -10.26 49.16 30.37
C LEU A 329 -11.24 47.97 30.27
N ASN A 330 -12.53 48.25 30.11
CA ASN A 330 -13.56 47.24 29.83
C ASN A 330 -13.32 46.51 28.50
N GLN A 331 -12.85 47.22 27.46
CA GLN A 331 -12.48 46.59 26.19
C GLN A 331 -11.31 45.62 26.35
N VAL A 332 -10.27 45.99 27.10
CA VAL A 332 -9.15 45.07 27.40
C VAL A 332 -9.66 43.83 28.13
N LYS A 333 -10.48 44.00 29.18
CA LYS A 333 -11.06 42.87 29.92
C LYS A 333 -11.93 41.97 29.03
N LYS A 334 -12.75 42.57 28.17
CA LYS A 334 -13.59 41.85 27.22
C LYS A 334 -12.75 40.96 26.31
N HIS A 335 -11.74 41.52 25.65
CA HIS A 335 -10.86 40.76 24.76
C HIS A 335 -10.03 39.70 25.50
N LEU A 336 -9.65 39.98 26.75
CA LEU A 336 -8.93 39.02 27.57
C LEU A 336 -9.84 37.83 27.96
N ASN A 337 -11.12 38.08 28.26
CA ASN A 337 -12.10 37.02 28.52
C ASN A 337 -12.49 36.24 27.26
N GLU A 338 -12.63 36.91 26.11
CA GLU A 338 -12.83 36.24 24.81
C GLU A 338 -11.66 35.31 24.50
N ALA A 339 -10.42 35.76 24.69
CA ALA A 339 -9.23 34.94 24.53
C ALA A 339 -9.20 33.73 25.46
N LYS A 340 -9.58 33.89 26.73
CA LYS A 340 -9.72 32.75 27.66
C LYS A 340 -10.78 31.75 27.16
N GLY A 341 -11.91 32.25 26.66
CA GLY A 341 -12.95 31.43 26.06
C GLY A 341 -12.46 30.65 24.85
N GLU A 342 -11.69 31.28 23.96
CA GLU A 342 -11.09 30.62 22.79
C GLU A 342 -10.08 29.54 23.20
N VAL A 343 -9.20 29.80 24.17
CA VAL A 343 -8.25 28.79 24.68
C VAL A 343 -8.97 27.62 25.34
N ASN A 344 -10.04 27.88 26.10
CA ASN A 344 -10.86 26.82 26.70
C ASN A 344 -11.60 26.00 25.65
N ALA A 345 -12.17 26.64 24.63
CA ALA A 345 -12.84 25.94 23.54
C ALA A 345 -11.86 25.02 22.78
N ILE A 346 -10.63 25.47 22.53
CA ILE A 346 -9.58 24.63 21.92
C ILE A 346 -9.27 23.42 22.82
N ALA A 347 -9.20 23.61 24.13
CA ALA A 347 -8.96 22.52 25.07
C ALA A 347 -10.13 21.52 25.15
N GLU A 348 -11.38 21.97 24.99
CA GLU A 348 -12.60 21.17 25.08
C GLU A 348 -12.97 20.45 23.78
N ASP A 349 -12.91 21.11 22.62
CA ASP A 349 -13.23 20.48 21.32
C ASP A 349 -12.27 19.32 21.00
N GLU A 350 -11.00 19.42 21.40
CA GLU A 350 -10.07 18.29 21.26
C GLU A 350 -10.39 17.13 22.20
N LEU A 351 -10.94 17.39 23.40
CA LEU A 351 -11.39 16.38 24.37
C LEU A 351 -12.60 15.59 23.85
N ILE A 352 -13.47 16.24 23.09
CA ILE A 352 -14.61 15.59 22.41
C ILE A 352 -14.12 14.75 21.22
N SER A 353 -13.14 15.24 20.46
CA SER A 353 -12.53 14.47 19.36
C SER A 353 -11.85 13.18 19.84
N LEU A 354 -11.27 13.22 21.05
CA LEU A 354 -10.61 12.11 21.74
C LEU A 354 -11.59 11.02 22.18
N THR A 355 -12.75 11.40 22.71
CA THR A 355 -13.78 10.42 23.13
C THR A 355 -14.49 9.80 21.94
N ALA A 356 -14.68 10.55 20.85
CA ALA A 356 -15.29 10.06 19.61
C ALA A 356 -14.39 9.11 18.79
N LYS A 357 -13.06 9.24 18.89
CA LYS A 357 -12.09 8.39 18.16
C LYS A 357 -11.62 7.15 18.90
N THR A 358 -12.14 6.87 20.10
CA THR A 358 -11.84 5.60 20.78
C THR A 358 -12.24 4.46 19.86
N PRO A 359 -11.29 3.69 19.28
CA PRO A 359 -11.64 2.66 18.33
C PRO A 359 -12.48 1.63 19.09
N THR A 360 -13.73 1.46 18.67
CA THR A 360 -14.52 0.30 19.07
C THR A 360 -13.66 -0.90 18.70
N LYS A 361 -13.14 -1.58 19.72
CA LYS A 361 -12.30 -2.77 19.58
C LYS A 361 -12.98 -3.65 18.54
N PRO A 362 -12.33 -3.98 17.41
CA PRO A 362 -12.99 -4.73 16.36
C PRO A 362 -13.48 -6.03 16.97
N THR A 363 -14.80 -6.15 17.14
CA THR A 363 -15.44 -7.36 17.61
C THR A 363 -15.21 -8.38 16.51
N PHE A 364 -14.20 -9.21 16.70
CA PHE A 364 -13.96 -10.37 15.85
C PHE A 364 -15.18 -11.28 16.01
N GLN A 365 -16.12 -11.20 15.06
CA GLN A 365 -17.15 -12.22 14.93
C GLN A 365 -16.46 -13.47 14.39
N PRO A 366 -16.38 -14.56 15.16
CA PRO A 366 -15.90 -15.82 14.60
C PRO A 366 -16.85 -16.21 13.47
N ALA A 367 -16.28 -16.48 12.29
CA ALA A 367 -17.05 -16.99 11.17
C ALA A 367 -17.77 -18.27 11.60
N SER A 368 -19.10 -18.26 11.55
CA SER A 368 -19.93 -19.44 11.79
C SER A 368 -19.52 -20.52 10.80
N SER A 369 -19.08 -21.66 11.34
CA SER A 369 -18.73 -22.90 10.63
C SER A 369 -19.88 -23.47 9.83
#